data_AF-T1BB92-F1
#
_entry.id   AF-T1BB92-F1
#
_cell.length_a   1.000
_cell.length_b   1.000
_cell.length_c   1.000
_cell.angle_alpha   90.00
_cell.angle_beta   90.00
_cell.angle_gamma   90.00
#
_symmetry.space_group_name_H-M   'P 1'
#
loop_
_entity.id
_entity.type
_entity.pdbx_description
1 polymer ?
#
loop_
_entity_poly.entity_id
_entity_poly.type
_entity_poly.pdbx_seq_one_letter_code
_entity_poly.pdbx_strand_id
1 'polypeptide(L)'
;MLWSGGILVGMIAVAFMKLTNLAYATFAEIIAGRAWLALLITPPSFAVIVWYITRHMPDARGGGIAEVIAAQDEQSHTLSERLVGWRMVLAKFLLTPLALLTGASIGNEGPTVQIGAGIMYTLGKRFGFDDPKAAARFILAGGGAGLA
;
A
#
# COMPACT_ATOMS: atom_id res chain seq x y z
N MET A 1 4.37 -19.18 -17.33
CA MET A 1 5.07 -18.42 -16.26
C MET A 1 4.23 -17.29 -15.64
N LEU A 2 3.10 -16.85 -16.23
CA LEU A 2 2.20 -15.85 -15.63
C LEU A 2 1.62 -16.26 -14.26
N TRP A 3 1.31 -17.55 -14.09
CA TRP A 3 0.72 -18.10 -12.86
C TRP A 3 1.62 -17.98 -11.62
N SER A 4 2.93 -18.17 -11.74
CA SER A 4 3.87 -18.10 -10.61
C SER A 4 4.03 -16.68 -10.08
N GLY A 5 3.96 -15.68 -10.97
CA GLY A 5 3.98 -14.29 -10.56
C GLY A 5 2.68 -13.89 -9.83
N GLY A 6 1.51 -14.34 -10.33
CA GLY A 6 0.22 -14.15 -9.65
C GLY A 6 0.17 -14.76 -8.25
N ILE A 7 0.73 -15.97 -8.06
CA ILE A 7 0.83 -16.61 -6.74
C ILE A 7 1.70 -15.78 -5.79
N LEU A 8 2.84 -15.25 -6.26
CA LEU A 8 3.70 -14.39 -5.46
C LEU A 8 2.98 -13.11 -5.03
N VAL A 9 2.19 -12.49 -5.92
CA VAL A 9 1.35 -11.33 -5.60
C VAL A 9 0.34 -11.65 -4.50
N GLY A 10 -0.41 -12.74 -4.68
CA GLY A 10 -1.40 -13.18 -3.70
C GLY A 10 -0.76 -13.44 -2.34
N MET A 11 0.43 -14.07 -2.30
CA MET A 11 1.15 -14.26 -1.05
C MET A 11 1.57 -12.95 -0.38
N ILE A 12 2.05 -11.95 -1.14
CA ILE A 12 2.42 -10.64 -0.59
C ILE A 12 1.19 -9.90 -0.07
N ALA A 13 0.06 -9.95 -0.78
CA ALA A 13 -1.19 -9.32 -0.35
C ALA A 13 -1.72 -9.97 0.95
N VAL A 14 -1.72 -11.30 1.04
CA VAL A 14 -2.11 -12.03 2.25
C VAL A 14 -1.16 -11.73 3.41
N ALA A 15 0.15 -11.68 3.15
CA ALA A 15 1.15 -11.32 4.16
C ALA A 15 0.92 -9.89 4.68
N PHE A 16 0.64 -8.94 3.79
CA PHE A 16 0.31 -7.56 4.15
C PHE A 16 -0.91 -7.51 5.08
N MET A 17 -2.00 -8.17 4.70
CA MET A 17 -3.24 -8.21 5.48
C MET A 17 -3.02 -8.84 6.86
N LYS A 18 -2.20 -9.89 6.96
CA LYS A 18 -1.81 -10.47 8.26
C LYS A 18 -0.99 -9.49 9.10
N LEU A 19 -0.07 -8.75 8.49
CA LEU A 19 0.78 -7.78 9.18
C LEU A 19 -0.05 -6.62 9.75
N THR A 20 -0.98 -6.08 8.95
CA THR A 20 -1.85 -4.97 9.38
C THR A 20 -2.81 -5.41 10.48
N ASN A 21 -3.39 -6.62 10.38
CA ASN A 21 -4.25 -7.18 11.42
C ASN A 21 -3.48 -7.43 12.72
N LEU A 22 -2.27 -7.98 12.64
CA LEU A 22 -1.42 -8.19 13.80
C LEU A 22 -1.06 -6.85 14.45
N ALA A 23 -0.65 -5.87 13.65
CA ALA A 23 -0.31 -4.54 14.13
C ALA A 23 -1.47 -3.88 14.89
N TYR A 24 -2.68 -3.97 14.33
CA TYR A 24 -3.88 -3.44 14.97
C TYR A 24 -4.21 -4.20 16.27
N ALA A 25 -4.15 -5.53 16.27
CA ALA A 25 -4.40 -6.35 17.46
C ALA A 25 -3.39 -6.05 18.57
N THR A 26 -2.11 -5.94 18.24
CA THR A 26 -1.06 -5.56 19.20
C THR A 26 -1.30 -4.17 19.78
N PHE A 27 -1.68 -3.18 18.95
CA PHE A 27 -2.04 -1.86 19.46
C PHE A 27 -3.25 -1.92 20.41
N ALA A 28 -4.29 -2.66 20.03
CA ALA A 28 -5.48 -2.85 20.86
C ALA A 28 -5.15 -3.51 22.21
N GLU A 29 -4.25 -4.49 22.23
CA GLU A 29 -3.75 -5.11 23.47
C GLU A 29 -2.94 -4.14 24.34
N ILE A 30 -2.08 -3.31 23.73
CA ILE A 30 -1.27 -2.31 24.45
C ILE A 30 -2.16 -1.28 25.16
N ILE A 31 -3.25 -0.87 24.53
CA ILE A 31 -4.18 0.13 25.10
C ILE A 31 -5.29 -0.50 25.95
N ALA A 32 -5.41 -1.83 25.97
CA ALA A 32 -6.45 -2.54 26.71
C ALA A 32 -6.34 -2.23 28.22
N GLY A 33 -7.34 -1.54 28.76
CA GLY A 33 -7.36 -1.07 30.15
C GLY A 33 -6.50 0.18 30.43
N ARG A 34 -5.85 0.78 29.41
CA ARG A 34 -4.94 1.93 29.55
C ARG A 34 -5.04 2.89 28.35
N ALA A 35 -6.24 3.39 28.05
CA ALA A 35 -6.48 4.30 26.92
C ALA A 35 -5.61 5.58 26.92
N TRP A 36 -5.15 6.03 28.10
CA TRP A 36 -4.27 7.20 28.22
C TRP A 36 -2.90 7.00 27.56
N LEU A 37 -2.43 5.76 27.39
CA LEU A 37 -1.19 5.46 26.67
C LEU A 37 -1.30 5.80 25.17
N ALA A 38 -2.48 5.62 24.57
CA ALA A 38 -2.72 6.02 23.19
C ALA A 38 -2.48 7.52 23.00
N LEU A 39 -2.91 8.34 23.95
CA LEU A 39 -2.73 9.79 23.90
C LEU A 39 -1.25 10.22 23.91
N LEU A 40 -0.38 9.39 24.51
CA LEU A 40 1.06 9.67 24.59
C LEU A 40 1.83 9.09 23.39
N ILE A 41 1.40 7.94 22.87
CA ILE A 41 2.11 7.17 21.84
C ILE A 41 1.68 7.62 20.44
N THR A 42 0.39 7.85 20.21
CA THR A 42 -0.17 8.13 18.88
C THR A 42 0.36 9.44 18.30
N PRO A 43 0.32 10.60 19.00
CA PRO A 43 0.78 11.86 18.42
C PRO A 43 2.25 11.88 17.97
N PRO A 44 3.25 11.46 18.78
CA PRO A 44 4.65 11.46 18.35
C PRO A 44 4.91 10.44 17.24
N SER A 45 4.26 9.27 17.31
CA SER A 45 4.40 8.27 16.24
C SER A 45 3.84 8.78 14.91
N PHE A 46 2.69 9.43 14.94
CA PHE A 46 2.09 10.03 13.75
C PHE A 46 2.95 11.16 13.20
N ALA A 47 3.54 12.00 14.06
CA ALA A 47 4.47 13.04 13.65
C ALA A 47 5.70 12.46 12.93
N VAL A 48 6.28 11.37 13.44
CA VAL A 48 7.42 10.68 12.80
C VAL A 48 7.02 10.08 11.44
N ILE A 49 5.85 9.43 11.35
CA ILE A 49 5.36 8.84 10.11
C ILE A 49 5.10 9.92 9.06
N VAL A 50 4.40 10.99 9.43
CA VAL A 50 4.13 12.13 8.54
C VAL A 50 5.44 12.78 8.12
N TRP A 51 6.37 13.02 9.04
CA TRP A 51 7.69 13.56 8.72
C TRP A 51 8.45 12.66 7.72
N TYR A 52 8.45 11.34 7.92
CA TYR A 52 9.09 10.40 7.01
C TYR A 52 8.47 10.42 5.61
N ILE A 53 7.14 10.35 5.52
CA ILE A 53 6.40 10.41 4.24
C ILE A 53 6.69 11.74 3.54
N THR A 54 6.57 12.86 4.25
CA THR A 54 6.79 14.19 3.65
C THR A 54 8.22 14.41 3.19
N ARG A 55 9.22 13.80 3.84
CA ARG A 55 10.65 13.97 3.53
C ARG A 55 11.14 13.03 2.43
N HIS A 56 10.65 11.79 2.40
CA HIS A 56 11.22 10.74 1.54
C HIS A 56 10.26 10.25 0.46
N MET A 57 8.95 10.38 0.66
CA MET A 57 7.92 9.80 -0.20
C MET A 57 6.73 10.75 -0.34
N PRO A 58 6.93 11.97 -0.87
CA PRO A 58 5.86 12.97 -1.01
C PRO A 58 4.72 12.46 -1.90
N ASP A 59 5.02 11.57 -2.84
CA ASP A 59 4.06 10.92 -3.72
C ASP A 59 3.13 9.96 -2.94
N ALA A 60 3.55 9.44 -1.76
CA ALA A 60 2.82 8.48 -0.95
C ALA A 60 1.77 9.08 0.01
N ARG A 61 1.52 10.39 -0.10
CA ARG A 61 0.59 11.12 0.77
C ARG A 61 -0.88 10.79 0.55
N GLY A 62 -1.25 10.25 -0.62
CA GLY A 62 -2.65 9.98 -0.95
C GLY A 62 -3.17 8.66 -0.40
N GLY A 63 -4.50 8.52 -0.40
CA GLY A 63 -5.22 7.33 0.06
C GLY A 63 -5.07 6.09 -0.84
N GLY A 64 -4.26 6.14 -1.90
CA GLY A 64 -3.97 5.02 -2.79
C GLY A 64 -4.98 4.74 -3.89
N ILE A 65 -6.28 4.89 -3.64
CA ILE A 65 -7.32 4.67 -4.68
C ILE A 65 -7.20 5.72 -5.80
N ALA A 66 -7.11 7.01 -5.43
CA ALA A 66 -6.93 8.08 -6.42
C ALA A 66 -5.59 7.98 -7.17
N GLU A 67 -4.55 7.45 -6.53
CA GLU A 67 -3.23 7.23 -7.15
C GLU A 67 -3.27 6.08 -8.15
N VAL A 68 -4.04 5.02 -7.84
CA VAL A 68 -4.28 3.88 -8.74
C VAL A 68 -5.11 4.33 -9.96
N ILE A 69 -6.16 5.13 -9.75
CA ILE A 69 -6.97 5.70 -10.82
C ILE A 69 -6.12 6.64 -11.70
N ALA A 70 -5.33 7.52 -11.08
CA ALA A 70 -4.43 8.41 -11.82
C ALA A 70 -3.39 7.62 -12.62
N ALA A 71 -2.78 6.58 -12.04
CA ALA A 71 -1.82 5.73 -12.74
C ALA A 71 -2.44 4.92 -13.90
N GLN A 72 -3.76 4.69 -13.86
CA GLN A 72 -4.51 4.01 -14.91
C GLN A 72 -4.89 4.96 -16.06
N ASP A 73 -5.27 6.19 -15.76
CA ASP A 73 -5.69 7.18 -16.76
C ASP A 73 -4.50 7.88 -17.45
N GLU A 74 -3.33 7.85 -16.82
CA GLU A 74 -2.11 8.46 -17.36
C GLU A 74 -1.45 7.58 -18.44
N GLN A 75 -1.12 8.18 -19.59
CA GLN A 75 -0.39 7.51 -20.68
C GLN A 75 1.14 7.49 -20.48
N SER A 76 1.64 8.11 -19.40
CA SER A 76 3.06 8.26 -19.11
C SER A 76 3.58 7.18 -18.16
N HIS A 77 4.42 6.27 -18.68
CA HIS A 77 5.06 5.21 -17.88
C HIS A 77 5.79 5.73 -16.64
N THR A 78 6.41 6.92 -16.72
CA THR A 78 7.15 7.52 -15.61
C THR A 78 6.26 7.91 -14.42
N LEU A 79 4.99 8.25 -14.67
CA LEU A 79 4.05 8.65 -13.63
C LEU A 79 3.40 7.43 -12.97
N SER A 80 2.98 6.44 -13.77
CA SER A 80 2.51 5.15 -13.25
C SER A 80 3.60 4.46 -12.41
N GLU A 81 4.86 4.47 -12.84
CA GLU A 81 5.96 3.88 -12.06
C GLU A 81 6.25 4.64 -10.75
N ARG A 82 6.02 5.97 -10.70
CA ARG A 82 6.13 6.73 -9.44
C ARG A 82 4.97 6.45 -8.49
N LEU A 83 3.74 6.32 -8.99
CA LEU A 83 2.53 6.19 -8.18
C LEU A 83 2.21 4.74 -7.77
N VAL A 84 2.53 3.76 -8.61
CA VAL A 84 2.24 2.33 -8.34
C VAL A 84 3.48 1.44 -8.51
N GLY A 85 4.67 2.00 -8.67
CA GLY A 85 5.89 1.20 -8.77
C GLY A 85 6.28 0.52 -7.45
N TRP A 86 7.26 -0.37 -7.55
CA TRP A 86 7.77 -1.18 -6.43
C TRP A 86 8.16 -0.37 -5.19
N ARG A 87 8.72 0.85 -5.37
CA ARG A 87 9.08 1.73 -4.25
C ARG A 87 7.86 2.12 -3.41
N MET A 88 6.73 2.37 -4.07
CA MET A 88 5.48 2.75 -3.42
C MET A 88 4.82 1.56 -2.73
N VAL A 89 4.85 0.40 -3.40
CA VAL A 89 4.39 -0.87 -2.82
C VAL A 89 5.14 -1.15 -1.52
N LEU A 90 6.48 -1.09 -1.55
CA LEU A 90 7.31 -1.33 -0.38
C LEU A 90 7.08 -0.29 0.72
N ALA A 91 6.90 0.98 0.35
CA ALA A 91 6.58 2.06 1.27
C ALA A 91 5.30 1.76 2.05
N LYS A 92 4.20 1.52 1.35
CA LYS A 92 2.89 1.28 1.98
C LYS A 92 2.85 -0.06 2.71
N PHE A 93 3.55 -1.07 2.20
CA PHE A 93 3.69 -2.35 2.89
C PHE A 93 4.31 -2.21 4.29
N LEU A 94 5.28 -1.31 4.47
CA LEU A 94 5.96 -1.10 5.76
C LEU A 94 5.30 -0.01 6.61
N LEU A 95 4.93 1.11 6.00
CA LEU A 95 4.41 2.27 6.72
C LEU A 95 2.99 2.06 7.22
N THR A 96 2.13 1.35 6.48
CA THR A 96 0.74 1.14 6.90
C THR A 96 0.63 0.30 8.18
N PRO A 97 1.31 -0.86 8.32
CA PRO A 97 1.32 -1.61 9.57
C PRO A 97 1.92 -0.81 10.72
N LEU A 98 3.00 -0.04 10.49
CA LEU A 98 3.58 0.83 11.52
C LEU A 98 2.60 1.92 11.99
N ALA A 99 1.85 2.51 11.07
CA ALA A 99 0.82 3.48 11.42
C ALA A 99 -0.29 2.82 12.27
N LEU A 100 -0.79 1.65 11.87
CA LEU A 100 -1.80 0.91 12.62
C LEU A 100 -1.31 0.50 14.02
N LEU A 101 -0.05 0.10 14.14
CA LEU A 101 0.62 -0.22 15.41
C LEU A 101 0.64 0.95 16.40
N THR A 102 0.48 2.17 15.91
CA THR A 102 0.53 3.40 16.71
C THR A 102 -0.85 4.00 16.97
N GLY A 103 -1.91 3.32 16.52
CA GLY A 103 -3.28 3.75 16.68
C GLY A 103 -3.82 4.65 15.57
N ALA A 104 -3.13 4.71 14.43
CA ALA A 104 -3.66 5.40 13.28
C ALA A 104 -4.94 4.69 12.80
N SER A 105 -6.07 5.40 12.84
CA SER A 105 -7.32 4.92 12.25
C SER A 105 -7.31 5.15 10.73
N ILE A 106 -6.48 4.38 10.03
CA ILE A 106 -6.38 4.40 8.56
C ILE A 106 -7.14 3.18 8.03
N GLY A 107 -8.08 3.39 7.12
CA GLY A 107 -8.74 2.30 6.40
C GLY A 107 -7.73 1.54 5.56
N ASN A 108 -7.69 0.21 5.70
CA ASN A 108 -6.74 -0.65 4.99
C ASN A 108 -7.06 -0.78 3.49
N GLU A 109 -8.25 -0.36 3.07
CA GLU A 109 -8.75 -0.47 1.70
C GLU A 109 -7.79 0.18 0.70
N GLY A 110 -7.45 1.46 0.91
CA GLY A 110 -6.59 2.22 0.02
C GLY A 110 -5.17 1.65 -0.17
N PRO A 111 -4.43 1.35 0.92
CA PRO A 111 -3.13 0.69 0.84
C PRO A 111 -3.18 -0.68 0.17
N THR A 112 -4.22 -1.48 0.44
CA THR A 112 -4.35 -2.84 -0.12
C THR A 112 -4.60 -2.79 -1.62
N VAL A 113 -5.49 -1.91 -2.09
CA VAL A 113 -5.72 -1.65 -3.52
C VAL A 113 -4.43 -1.29 -4.24
N GLN A 114 -3.65 -0.36 -3.66
CA GLN A 114 -2.44 0.14 -4.30
C GLN A 114 -1.29 -0.85 -4.29
N ILE A 115 -1.12 -1.62 -3.21
CA ILE A 115 -0.17 -2.71 -3.15
C ILE A 115 -0.54 -3.76 -4.21
N GLY A 116 -1.81 -4.15 -4.31
CA GLY A 116 -2.29 -5.08 -5.34
C GLY A 116 -2.04 -4.57 -6.76
N ALA A 117 -2.45 -3.32 -7.04
CA ALA A 117 -2.26 -2.67 -8.33
C ALA A 117 -0.77 -2.54 -8.70
N GLY A 118 0.09 -2.16 -7.76
CA GLY A 118 1.51 -1.96 -8.00
C GLY A 118 2.31 -3.24 -8.20
N ILE A 119 1.92 -4.32 -7.50
CA ILE A 119 2.53 -5.63 -7.77
C ILE A 119 2.12 -6.12 -9.16
N MET A 120 0.84 -5.98 -9.54
CA MET A 120 0.38 -6.41 -10.87
C MET A 120 0.99 -5.57 -12.00
N TYR A 121 1.18 -4.26 -11.78
CA TYR A 121 1.92 -3.37 -12.68
C TYR A 121 3.38 -3.82 -12.87
N THR A 122 4.08 -4.10 -11.76
CA THR A 122 5.47 -4.56 -11.80
C THR A 122 5.60 -5.92 -12.50
N LEU A 123 4.62 -6.80 -12.32
CA LEU A 123 4.52 -8.06 -13.03
C LEU A 123 4.35 -7.85 -14.54
N GLY A 124 3.38 -7.04 -14.96
CA GLY A 124 3.09 -6.74 -16.36
C GLY A 124 4.35 -6.24 -17.08
N LYS A 125 5.06 -5.29 -16.47
CA LYS A 125 6.34 -4.77 -16.97
C LYS A 125 7.40 -5.87 -17.11
N ARG A 126 7.55 -6.74 -16.11
CA ARG A 126 8.54 -7.84 -16.14
C ARG A 126 8.22 -8.93 -17.18
N PHE A 127 6.97 -9.04 -17.60
CA PHE A 127 6.54 -9.95 -18.66
C PHE A 127 6.60 -9.33 -20.07
N GLY A 128 7.13 -8.10 -20.21
CA GLY A 128 7.28 -7.42 -21.49
C GLY A 128 6.01 -6.72 -21.98
N PHE A 129 5.01 -6.55 -21.11
CA PHE A 129 3.86 -5.70 -21.40
C PHE A 129 4.20 -4.24 -21.07
N ASP A 130 5.02 -3.64 -21.93
CA ASP A 130 5.41 -2.23 -21.87
C ASP A 130 4.38 -1.30 -22.57
N ASP A 131 3.21 -1.82 -22.97
CA ASP A 131 2.15 -0.99 -23.52
C ASP A 131 1.37 -0.30 -22.38
N PRO A 132 1.19 1.05 -22.39
CA PRO A 132 0.41 1.78 -21.40
C PRO A 132 -0.98 1.18 -21.16
N LYS A 133 -1.62 0.65 -22.21
CA LYS A 133 -2.96 0.05 -22.12
C LYS A 133 -2.96 -1.29 -21.39
N ALA A 134 -1.87 -2.06 -21.52
CA ALA A 134 -1.71 -3.31 -20.79
C ALA A 134 -1.43 -3.03 -19.30
N ALA A 135 -0.57 -2.06 -19.02
CA ALA A 135 -0.28 -1.60 -17.65
C ALA A 135 -1.55 -1.13 -16.91
N ALA A 136 -2.40 -0.32 -17.56
CA ALA A 136 -3.68 0.14 -16.99
C ALA A 136 -4.63 -1.03 -16.64
N ARG A 137 -4.69 -2.06 -17.49
CA ARG A 137 -5.51 -3.27 -17.23
C ARG A 137 -4.99 -4.08 -16.03
N PHE A 138 -3.67 -4.18 -15.89
CA PHE A 138 -3.03 -4.85 -14.76
C PHE A 138 -3.24 -4.09 -13.44
N ILE A 139 -3.16 -2.77 -13.46
CA ILE A 139 -3.47 -1.89 -12.32
C ILE A 139 -4.92 -2.09 -11.87
N LEU A 140 -5.87 -2.11 -12.82
CA LEU A 140 -7.29 -2.36 -12.56
C LEU A 140 -7.53 -3.75 -11.95
N ALA A 141 -6.91 -4.79 -12.53
CA ALA A 141 -7.04 -6.16 -12.04
C ALA A 141 -6.44 -6.33 -10.64
N GLY A 142 -5.27 -5.73 -10.39
CA GLY A 142 -4.62 -5.76 -9.07
C GLY A 142 -5.35 -4.93 -8.02
N GLY A 143 -5.90 -3.78 -8.42
CA GLY A 143 -6.72 -2.93 -7.54
C GLY A 143 -8.03 -3.60 -7.14
N GLY A 144 -8.71 -4.25 -8.08
CA GLY A 144 -9.92 -5.05 -7.81
C GLY A 144 -9.63 -6.26 -6.90
N ALA A 145 -8.51 -6.94 -7.11
CA ALA A 145 -8.09 -8.04 -6.24
C ALA A 145 -7.69 -7.58 -4.82
N GLY A 146 -7.27 -6.32 -4.65
CA GLY A 146 -6.97 -5.74 -3.34
C GLY A 146 -8.19 -5.25 -2.56
N LEU A 147 -9.36 -5.16 -3.21
CA LEU A 147 -10.65 -4.81 -2.58
C LEU A 147 -11.48 -6.04 -2.16
N ALA A 148 -11.21 -7.20 -2.76
CA ALA A 148 -11.95 -8.45 -2.55
C ALA A 148 -11.35 -9.28 -1.41
#